data_AF-A0A2N6EA64-F1
#
_entry.id   AF-A0A2N6EA64-F1
#
_cell.length_a   1.000
_cell.length_b   1.000
_cell.length_c   1.000
_cell.angle_alpha   90.00
_cell.angle_beta   90.00
_cell.angle_gamma   90.00
#
_symmetry.space_group_name_H-M   'P 1'
#
loop_
_entity.id
_entity.type
_entity.pdbx_description
1 polymer ?
#
loop_
_entity_poly.entity_id
_entity_poly.type
_entity_poly.pdbx_seq_one_letter_code
_entity_poly.pdbx_strand_id
1 'polypeptide(L)' 'MGKKVTNPKRHIVSCRVNEEEMELLMDLARKSNVSISTLVRRSILVIEEATSRPARAHA' A
#
# COMPACT_ATOMS: atom_id res chain seq x y z
N MET A 1 20.33 -3.91 31.90
CA MET A 1 20.10 -4.66 30.64
C MET A 1 18.91 -4.04 29.90
N GLY A 2 19.15 -3.07 29.02
CA GLY A 2 18.09 -2.39 28.26
C GLY A 2 17.66 -3.27 27.09
N LYS A 3 16.41 -3.75 27.11
CA LYS A 3 15.83 -4.51 26.00
C LYS A 3 15.83 -3.59 24.76
N LYS A 4 16.58 -3.94 23.71
CA LYS A 4 16.40 -3.35 22.38
C LYS A 4 14.99 -3.75 21.93
N VAL A 5 14.04 -2.85 22.11
CA VAL A 5 12.71 -2.99 21.54
C VAL A 5 12.86 -2.70 20.06
N THR A 6 13.11 -3.74 19.27
CA THR A 6 13.10 -3.66 17.81
C THR A 6 11.65 -3.39 17.41
N ASN A 7 11.26 -2.12 17.34
CA ASN A 7 9.91 -1.73 16.96
C ASN A 7 9.72 -2.10 15.47
N PRO A 8 8.87 -3.07 15.13
CA PRO A 8 8.74 -3.56 13.75
C PRO A 8 8.11 -2.52 12.80
N LYS A 9 7.61 -1.40 13.32
CA LYS A 9 7.01 -0.28 12.57
C LYS A 9 8.01 0.86 12.32
N ARG A 10 9.24 0.54 11.92
CA ARG A 10 10.33 1.51 11.80
C ARG A 10 10.16 2.53 10.67
N HIS A 11 9.32 2.22 9.68
CA HIS A 11 9.15 3.03 8.47
C HIS A 11 7.70 3.52 8.36
N ILE A 12 7.54 4.84 8.31
CA ILE A 12 6.25 5.51 8.11
C ILE A 12 6.25 6.06 6.68
N VAL A 13 5.19 5.77 5.94
CA VAL A 13 4.92 6.39 4.64
C VAL A 13 3.83 7.44 4.88
N SER A 14 4.14 8.68 4.55
CA SER A 14 3.22 9.81 4.62
C SER A 14 3.02 10.37 3.22
N CYS A 15 1.78 10.60 2.83
CA CYS A 15 1.42 11.24 1.56
C CYS A 15 0.29 12.24 1.81
N ARG A 16 0.21 13.26 0.97
CA ARG A 16 -0.94 14.18 0.93
C ARG A 16 -1.88 13.68 -0.14
N VAL A 17 -3.14 13.58 0.22
CA VAL A 17 -4.26 13.28 -0.68
C VAL A 17 -5.32 14.35 -0.46
N ASN A 18 -6.12 14.62 -1.48
CA ASN A 18 -7.29 15.48 -1.34
C ASN A 18 -8.46 14.72 -0.70
N GLU A 19 -9.58 15.40 -0.49
CA GLU A 19 -10.77 14.83 0.15
C GLU A 19 -11.38 13.69 -0.68
N GLU A 20 -11.52 13.89 -1.99
CA GLU A 20 -12.08 12.91 -2.92
C GLU A 20 -11.26 11.61 -2.97
N GLU A 21 -9.93 11.72 -3.02
CA GLU A 21 -8.99 10.61 -2.98
C GLU A 21 -9.09 9.84 -1.65
N MET A 22 -9.24 10.56 -0.54
CA MET A 22 -9.39 9.94 0.78
C MET A 22 -10.71 9.18 0.89
N GLU A 23 -11.82 9.76 0.44
CA GLU A 23 -13.12 9.08 0.40
C GLU A 23 -13.07 7.80 -0.44
N LEU A 24 -12.46 7.89 -1.63
CA LEU A 24 -12.29 6.73 -2.51
C LEU A 24 -11.46 5.62 -1.82
N LEU A 25 -10.35 5.98 -1.17
CA LEU A 25 -9.51 5.02 -0.44
C LEU A 25 -10.28 4.36 0.72
N MET A 26 -11.08 5.13 1.45
CA MET A 26 -11.92 4.62 2.54
C MET A 26 -13.00 3.66 2.01
N ASP A 27 -13.65 4.01 0.90
CA ASP A 27 -14.66 3.16 0.27
C ASP A 27 -14.08 1.84 -0.23
N LEU A 28 -12.91 1.88 -0.88
CA LEU A 28 -12.22 0.67 -1.34
C LEU A 28 -11.81 -0.23 -0.17
N ALA A 29 -11.31 0.36 0.91
CA ALA A 29 -10.94 -0.36 2.12
C ALA A 29 -12.17 -1.03 2.76
N ARG A 30 -13.30 -0.31 2.85
CA ARG A 30 -14.59 -0.83 3.35
C ARG A 30 -15.12 -1.98 2.49
N LYS A 31 -15.19 -1.78 1.17
CA LYS A 31 -15.67 -2.80 0.21
C LYS A 31 -14.81 -4.08 0.25
N SER A 32 -13.51 -3.93 0.51
CA SER A 32 -12.57 -5.04 0.59
C SER A 32 -12.44 -5.65 2.00
N ASN A 33 -13.18 -5.12 2.99
CA ASN A 33 -13.13 -5.50 4.40
C ASN A 33 -11.70 -5.53 4.98
N VAL A 34 -10.88 -4.53 4.64
CA VAL A 34 -9.50 -4.38 5.14
C VAL A 34 -9.21 -2.95 5.59
N SER A 35 -8.13 -2.77 6.36
CA SER A 35 -7.64 -1.42 6.68
C SER A 35 -7.04 -0.72 5.45
N ILE A 36 -7.04 0.63 5.44
CA ILE A 36 -6.38 1.44 4.41
C ILE A 36 -4.90 1.04 4.28
N SER A 37 -4.19 0.83 5.40
CA SER A 37 -2.79 0.40 5.34
C SER A 37 -2.62 -0.96 4.66
N THR A 38 -3.57 -1.88 4.83
CA THR A 38 -3.55 -3.18 4.13
C THR A 38 -3.85 -3.01 2.65
N LEU A 39 -4.81 -2.16 2.30
CA LEU A 39 -5.13 -1.82 0.91
C LEU A 39 -3.89 -1.27 0.18
N VAL A 40 -3.20 -0.28 0.78
CA VAL A 40 -1.98 0.31 0.21
C VAL A 40 -0.84 -0.70 0.09
N ARG A 41 -0.66 -1.60 1.07
CA ARG A 41 0.35 -2.66 0.94
C ARG A 41 0.04 -3.60 -0.24
N ARG A 42 -1.23 -3.95 -0.45
CA ARG A 42 -1.63 -4.80 -1.57
C ARG A 42 -1.48 -4.10 -2.92
N SER A 43 -1.81 -2.81 -3.01
CA SER A 43 -1.63 -2.06 -4.26
C SER A 43 -0.17 -2.00 -4.69
N ILE A 44 0.77 -1.86 -3.74
CA ILE A 44 2.21 -1.91 -4.03
C ILE A 44 2.62 -3.25 -4.67
N LEU A 45 2.12 -4.37 -4.15
CA LEU A 45 2.41 -5.71 -4.71
C LEU A 45 1.86 -5.85 -6.14
N VAL A 46 0.65 -5.34 -6.39
CA VAL A 46 0.06 -5.36 -7.74
C VAL A 46 0.86 -4.51 -8.72
N ILE A 47 1.31 -3.32 -8.29
CA ILE A 47 2.15 -2.43 -9.10
C ILE A 47 3.51 -3.08 -9.38
N GLU A 48 4.11 -3.74 -8.40
CA GLU A 48 5.38 -4.46 -8.57
C GLU A 48 5.22 -5.61 -9.58
N GLU A 49 4.18 -6.44 -9.45
CA GLU A 49 3.91 -7.51 -10.42
C GLU A 49 3.70 -6.97 -11.84
N ALA A 50 2.98 -5.84 -11.96
CA ALA A 50 2.75 -5.18 -13.24
C ALA A 50 4.03 -4.60 -13.85
N THR A 51 4.95 -4.10 -13.02
CA THR A 51 6.21 -3.47 -13.45
C THR A 51 7.30 -4.52 -13.74
N SER A 52 7.30 -5.64 -13.02
CA SER A 52 8.28 -6.72 -13.14
C SER A 52 8.01 -7.66 -14.31
N ARG A 53 6.81 -7.63 -14.92
CA ARG A 53 6.59 -8.27 -16.22
C ARG A 53 7.21 -7.42 -17.33
N PRO A 54 8.26 -7.89 -18.04
CA PRO A 54 8.70 -7.19 -19.23
C PRO A 54 7.51 -7.12 -20.18
N ALA A 55 7.24 -5.91 -20.70
CA ALA A 55 6.24 -5.68 -21.71
C ALA A 55 6.37 -6.80 -22.74
N ARG A 56 5.33 -7.65 -22.86
CA ARG A 56 5.30 -8.67 -23.89
C ARG A 56 5.50 -7.93 -25.20
N ALA A 57 6.69 -8.08 -25.78
CA ALA A 57 6.95 -7.68 -27.15
C ALA A 57 5.95 -8.49 -27.99
N HIS A 58 4.87 -7.83 -28.39
CA HIS A 58 4.03 -8.34 -29.45
C HIS A 58 4.86 -8.21 -30.73
N ALA A 59 5.42 -9.35 -31.15
CA ALA A 59 5.87 -9.58 -32.51
C ALA A 59 4.65 -9.68 -33.45
#